data_AF-A0A936C573-F1
#
_entry.id   AF-A0A936C573-F1
#
_cell.length_a   1.000
_cell.length_b   1.000
_cell.length_c   1.000
_cell.angle_alpha   90.00
_cell.angle_beta   90.00
_cell.angle_gamma   90.00
#
_symmetry.space_group_name_H-M   'P 1'
#
loop_
_entity.id
_entity.type
_entity.pdbx_description
1 polymer ?
#
loop_
_entity_poly.entity_id
_entity_poly.type
_entity_poly.pdbx_seq_one_letter_code
_entity_poly.pdbx_strand_id
1 'polypeptide(L)'
;MNQTDIADDLRDFILAMARREDVHSVSCQFRDFKLWEGLLAEQGRRVQLTGKPPRDAFFLCGPDGGIHGVAKHHAGLEDMPEEEWFTGDTLEEKMGGDIHIPYEGVCGADLFVYPAWRKIYPEAWKEKGAELDWATAGKSCNYLLIDRDLGEAACAARTRPVAGWWLYSSVAPYKDCNPFHDRRWHFS
;
A
#
# COMPACT_ATOMS: atom_id res chain seq x y z
N MET A 1 -12.33 -20.94 -3.06
CA MET A 1 -11.07 -21.25 -2.35
C MET A 1 -10.75 -20.04 -1.50
N ASN A 2 -10.89 -20.20 -0.19
CA ASN A 2 -10.95 -19.12 0.79
C ASN A 2 -9.63 -18.35 0.92
N GLN A 3 -9.77 -17.03 0.99
CA GLN A 3 -8.91 -16.04 1.65
C GLN A 3 -7.54 -16.56 2.10
N THR A 4 -6.49 -16.10 1.43
CA THR A 4 -5.13 -16.11 1.99
C THR A 4 -5.09 -15.16 3.18
N ASP A 5 -5.53 -15.66 4.33
CA ASP A 5 -5.46 -14.95 5.60
C ASP A 5 -3.98 -14.75 5.96
N ILE A 6 -3.60 -13.50 6.20
CA ILE A 6 -2.32 -13.19 6.81
C ILE A 6 -2.39 -13.44 8.32
N ALA A 7 -1.23 -13.60 8.96
CA ALA A 7 -1.16 -13.72 10.41
C ALA A 7 -1.77 -12.47 11.08
N ASP A 8 -2.51 -12.68 12.19
CA ASP A 8 -3.22 -11.61 12.89
C ASP A 8 -2.28 -10.50 13.37
N ASP A 9 -1.09 -10.86 13.85
CA ASP A 9 -0.08 -9.91 14.30
C ASP A 9 0.45 -9.02 13.16
N LEU A 10 0.63 -9.57 11.96
CA LEU A 10 0.96 -8.80 10.76
C LEU A 10 -0.17 -7.87 10.35
N ARG A 11 -1.41 -8.38 10.35
CA ARG A 11 -2.60 -7.57 10.03
C ARG A 11 -2.71 -6.38 10.98
N ASP A 12 -2.65 -6.65 12.28
CA ASP A 12 -2.76 -5.64 13.32
C ASP A 12 -1.63 -4.61 13.23
N PHE A 13 -0.42 -5.06 12.92
CA PHE A 13 0.71 -4.18 12.71
C PHE A 13 0.52 -3.24 11.52
N ILE A 14 0.08 -3.74 10.36
CA ILE A 14 -0.18 -2.91 9.17
C ILE A 14 -1.28 -1.88 9.48
N LEU A 15 -2.36 -2.29 10.14
CA LEU A 15 -3.44 -1.40 10.54
C LEU A 15 -2.98 -0.36 11.59
N ALA A 16 -2.09 -0.73 12.51
CA ALA A 16 -1.51 0.21 13.46
C ALA A 16 -0.62 1.25 12.76
N MET A 17 0.18 0.83 11.78
CA MET A 17 0.98 1.74 10.96
C MET A 17 0.09 2.68 10.14
N ALA A 18 -0.97 2.17 9.52
CA ALA A 18 -1.93 2.96 8.74
C ALA A 18 -2.62 4.07 9.55
N ARG A 19 -2.79 3.88 10.86
CA ARG A 19 -3.39 4.89 11.76
C ARG A 19 -2.43 6.00 12.19
N ARG A 20 -1.12 5.89 11.92
CA ARG A 20 -0.16 6.94 12.28
C ARG A 20 -0.39 8.19 11.43
N GLU A 21 -0.24 9.35 12.05
CA GLU A 21 -0.46 10.65 11.38
C GLU A 21 0.53 10.90 10.23
N ASP A 22 1.72 10.31 10.28
CA ASP A 22 2.77 10.46 9.27
C ASP A 22 2.67 9.45 8.11
N VAL A 23 1.73 8.50 8.17
CA VAL A 23 1.42 7.58 7.07
C VAL A 23 0.16 8.08 6.38
N HIS A 24 0.26 8.55 5.14
CA HIS A 24 -0.86 9.06 4.34
C HIS A 24 -1.27 8.11 3.22
N SER A 25 -0.51 7.03 3.03
CA SER A 25 -0.72 6.09 1.95
C SER A 25 -0.22 4.68 2.27
N VAL A 26 -0.93 3.66 1.76
CA VAL A 26 -0.59 2.24 1.93
C VAL A 26 -0.63 1.53 0.58
N SER A 27 0.45 0.82 0.24
CA SER A 27 0.46 -0.16 -0.85
C SER A 27 0.61 -1.56 -0.25
N CYS A 28 -0.38 -2.42 -0.51
CA CYS A 28 -0.50 -3.72 0.11
C CYS A 28 -0.95 -4.80 -0.89
N GLN A 29 -0.30 -5.97 -0.83
CA GLN A 29 -0.49 -7.06 -1.79
C GLN A 29 -1.35 -8.20 -1.26
N PHE A 30 -1.74 -8.11 0.01
CA PHE A 30 -2.57 -9.13 0.62
C PHE A 30 -4.02 -9.01 0.15
N ARG A 31 -4.69 -10.15 0.03
CA ARG A 31 -6.12 -10.26 -0.31
C ARG A 31 -7.00 -10.47 0.92
N ASP A 32 -6.45 -10.17 2.10
CA ASP A 32 -7.09 -10.36 3.40
C ASP A 32 -8.23 -9.35 3.62
N PHE A 33 -9.46 -9.82 3.75
CA PHE A 33 -10.62 -8.93 3.80
C PHE A 33 -10.65 -8.05 5.05
N LYS A 34 -10.28 -8.58 6.21
CA LYS A 34 -10.24 -7.82 7.47
C LYS A 34 -9.21 -6.70 7.40
N LEU A 35 -8.07 -6.94 6.74
CA LEU A 35 -7.08 -5.91 6.47
C LEU A 35 -7.69 -4.77 5.65
N TRP A 36 -8.36 -5.10 4.54
CA TRP A 36 -8.93 -4.09 3.64
C TRP A 36 -10.11 -3.34 4.26
N GLU A 37 -10.95 -4.01 5.04
CA GLU A 37 -11.99 -3.37 5.85
C GLU A 37 -11.38 -2.34 6.80
N GLY A 38 -10.31 -2.70 7.51
CA GLY A 38 -9.61 -1.78 8.41
C GLY A 38 -8.93 -0.61 7.70
N LEU A 39 -8.34 -0.84 6.52
CA LEU A 39 -7.73 0.20 5.69
C LEU A 39 -8.77 1.18 5.13
N LEU A 40 -9.91 0.68 4.64
CA LEU A 40 -11.02 1.49 4.16
C LEU A 40 -11.68 2.29 5.30
N ALA A 41 -11.81 1.69 6.49
CA ALA A 41 -12.31 2.41 7.67
C ALA A 41 -11.40 3.59 8.04
N GLU A 42 -10.08 3.40 7.98
CA GLU A 42 -9.11 4.48 8.21
C GLU A 42 -9.19 5.56 7.11
N GLN A 43 -9.33 5.16 5.84
CA GLN A 43 -9.56 6.11 4.75
C GLN A 43 -10.82 6.95 4.99
N GLY A 44 -11.94 6.31 5.33
CA GLY A 44 -13.20 6.99 5.66
C GLY A 44 -13.08 7.94 6.84
N ARG A 45 -12.35 7.56 7.90
CA ARG A 45 -12.04 8.44 9.04
C ARG A 45 -11.28 9.68 8.60
N ARG A 46 -10.28 9.54 7.72
CA ARG A 46 -9.49 10.68 7.22
C ARG A 46 -10.27 11.57 6.27
N VAL A 47 -11.17 11.00 5.46
CA VAL A 47 -12.11 11.76 4.64
C VAL A 47 -12.97 12.65 5.53
N GLN A 48 -13.56 12.10 6.60
CA GLN A 48 -14.37 12.88 7.54
C GLN A 48 -13.57 13.99 8.23
N LEU A 49 -12.32 13.70 8.61
CA LEU A 49 -11.47 14.67 9.31
C LEU A 49 -10.99 15.82 8.40
N THR A 50 -10.69 15.53 7.14
CA THR A 50 -10.01 16.47 6.23
C THR A 50 -10.93 17.11 5.20
N GLY A 51 -12.12 16.52 4.95
CA GLY A 51 -13.03 16.92 3.88
C GLY A 51 -12.50 16.64 2.46
N LYS A 52 -11.39 15.91 2.34
CA LYS A 52 -10.77 15.56 1.04
C LYS A 52 -11.42 14.29 0.45
N PRO A 53 -11.34 14.09 -0.88
CA PRO A 53 -11.68 12.81 -1.50
C PRO A 53 -10.88 11.65 -0.90
N PRO A 54 -11.41 10.40 -0.91
CA PRO A 54 -10.76 9.23 -0.32
C PRO A 54 -9.29 9.09 -0.71
N ARG A 55 -8.99 9.17 -2.01
CA ARG A 55 -7.64 9.08 -2.58
C ARG A 55 -6.66 10.11 -2.03
N ASP A 56 -7.12 11.32 -1.74
CA ASP A 56 -6.27 12.44 -1.28
C ASP A 56 -6.21 12.51 0.26
N ALA A 57 -7.20 11.92 0.94
CA ALA A 57 -7.25 11.81 2.39
C ALA A 57 -6.38 10.66 2.91
N PHE A 58 -6.42 9.52 2.23
CA PHE A 58 -5.61 8.34 2.52
C PHE A 58 -5.52 7.45 1.28
N PHE A 59 -4.38 7.43 0.63
CA PHE A 59 -4.24 6.66 -0.61
C PHE A 59 -4.08 5.16 -0.33
N LEU A 60 -4.88 4.33 -1.01
CA LEU A 60 -4.83 2.87 -0.90
C LEU A 60 -4.50 2.25 -2.27
N CYS A 61 -3.50 1.36 -2.29
CA CYS A 61 -3.01 0.69 -3.49
C CYS A 61 -3.05 -0.83 -3.30
N GLY A 62 -3.91 -1.51 -4.07
CA GLY A 62 -4.17 -2.94 -3.99
C GLY A 62 -3.28 -3.81 -4.89
N PRO A 63 -3.41 -5.14 -4.82
CA PRO A 63 -2.66 -6.08 -5.65
C PRO A 63 -3.13 -6.08 -7.10
N ASP A 64 -2.29 -6.65 -7.97
CA ASP A 64 -2.65 -6.87 -9.38
C ASP A 64 -3.94 -7.67 -9.52
N GLY A 65 -4.77 -7.30 -10.50
CA GLY A 65 -6.09 -7.87 -10.73
C GLY A 65 -7.08 -7.66 -9.59
N GLY A 66 -6.81 -6.73 -8.65
CA GLY A 66 -7.73 -6.36 -7.58
C GLY A 66 -8.10 -7.50 -6.63
N ILE A 67 -9.15 -7.26 -5.84
CA ILE A 67 -9.60 -8.18 -4.78
C ILE A 67 -11.10 -8.37 -4.93
N HIS A 68 -11.49 -9.56 -5.39
CA HIS A 68 -12.89 -9.90 -5.62
C HIS A 68 -13.75 -9.70 -4.36
N GLY A 69 -14.85 -8.96 -4.50
CA GLY A 69 -15.74 -8.58 -3.39
C GLY A 69 -15.21 -7.46 -2.48
N VAL A 70 -13.99 -6.98 -2.69
CA VAL A 70 -13.39 -5.87 -1.93
C VAL A 70 -13.21 -4.64 -2.80
N ALA A 71 -12.44 -4.74 -3.88
CA ALA A 71 -12.20 -3.63 -4.80
C ALA A 71 -13.20 -3.65 -5.94
N LYS A 72 -13.66 -2.47 -6.37
CA LYS A 72 -14.58 -2.31 -7.53
C LYS A 72 -13.92 -2.72 -8.85
N HIS A 73 -12.61 -2.50 -8.96
CA HIS A 73 -11.80 -3.00 -10.07
C HIS A 73 -11.13 -4.30 -9.65
N HIS A 74 -11.46 -5.40 -10.32
CA HIS A 74 -10.84 -6.71 -10.13
C HIS A 74 -10.83 -7.53 -11.42
N ALA A 75 -10.02 -8.57 -11.48
CA ALA A 75 -9.93 -9.48 -12.62
C ALA A 75 -11.28 -10.11 -12.93
N GLY A 76 -11.59 -10.24 -14.22
CA GLY A 76 -12.86 -10.78 -14.72
C GLY A 76 -13.99 -9.75 -14.77
N LEU A 77 -13.76 -8.50 -14.36
CA LEU A 77 -14.72 -7.42 -14.53
C LEU A 77 -14.95 -7.14 -16.02
N GLU A 78 -13.86 -7.13 -16.79
CA GLU A 78 -13.84 -6.95 -18.24
C GLU A 78 -14.57 -8.05 -19.03
N ASP A 79 -14.83 -9.21 -18.40
CA ASP A 79 -15.60 -10.31 -18.98
C ASP A 79 -17.11 -10.16 -18.73
N MET A 80 -17.53 -9.21 -17.89
CA MET A 80 -18.92 -8.92 -17.55
C MET A 80 -19.49 -7.79 -18.41
N PRO A 81 -20.82 -7.73 -18.64
CA PRO A 81 -21.47 -6.57 -19.24
C PRO A 81 -21.16 -5.28 -18.45
N GLU A 82 -20.98 -4.14 -19.13
CA GLU A 82 -20.65 -2.86 -18.49
C GLU A 82 -21.69 -2.44 -17.44
N GLU A 83 -22.95 -2.83 -17.62
CA GLU A 83 -24.03 -2.57 -16.67
C GLU A 83 -23.84 -3.29 -15.32
N GLU A 84 -22.95 -4.27 -15.26
CA GLU A 84 -22.64 -5.07 -14.07
C GLU A 84 -21.32 -4.68 -13.40
N TRP A 85 -20.59 -3.67 -13.91
CA TRP A 85 -19.23 -3.38 -13.42
C TRP A 85 -19.18 -2.75 -12.01
N PHE A 86 -20.22 -2.04 -11.60
CA PHE A 86 -20.24 -1.31 -10.32
C PHE A 86 -21.61 -1.42 -9.67
N THR A 87 -21.90 -2.60 -9.12
CA THR A 87 -23.22 -2.90 -8.53
C THR A 87 -23.41 -2.31 -7.14
N GLY A 88 -22.38 -1.70 -6.54
CA GLY A 88 -22.39 -1.26 -5.15
C GLY A 88 -22.17 -2.40 -4.15
N ASP A 89 -21.81 -3.60 -4.61
CA ASP A 89 -21.69 -4.77 -3.75
C ASP A 89 -20.30 -4.96 -3.14
N THR A 90 -19.28 -4.32 -3.70
CA THR A 90 -17.92 -4.45 -3.18
C THR A 90 -17.76 -3.71 -1.86
N LEU A 91 -16.79 -4.15 -1.05
CA LEU A 91 -16.48 -3.47 0.22
C LEU A 91 -16.10 -2.00 0.00
N GLU A 92 -15.30 -1.72 -1.04
CA GLU A 92 -14.90 -0.37 -1.45
C GLU A 92 -16.13 0.52 -1.69
N GLU A 93 -17.09 0.05 -2.49
CA GLU A 93 -18.30 0.82 -2.79
C GLU A 93 -19.18 1.01 -1.55
N LYS A 94 -19.40 -0.04 -0.75
CA LYS A 94 -20.22 0.02 0.47
C LYS A 94 -19.66 0.97 1.52
N MET A 95 -18.33 1.10 1.57
CA MET A 95 -17.65 1.99 2.51
C MET A 95 -17.38 3.37 1.93
N GLY A 96 -17.74 3.63 0.67
CA GLY A 96 -17.46 4.89 -0.02
C GLY A 96 -15.96 5.18 -0.15
N GLY A 97 -15.14 4.13 -0.24
CA GLY A 97 -13.69 4.23 -0.36
C GLY A 97 -13.21 4.32 -1.80
N ASP A 98 -11.89 4.36 -1.95
CA ASP A 98 -11.20 4.29 -3.23
C ASP A 98 -9.94 3.43 -3.09
N ILE A 99 -9.88 2.35 -3.86
CA ILE A 99 -8.72 1.46 -3.96
C ILE A 99 -8.14 1.56 -5.36
N HIS A 100 -6.91 2.05 -5.47
CA HIS A 100 -6.19 2.06 -6.72
C HIS A 100 -5.60 0.68 -7.01
N ILE A 101 -5.90 0.11 -8.18
CA ILE A 101 -5.27 -1.09 -8.71
C ILE A 101 -4.26 -0.67 -9.76
N PRO A 102 -2.95 -0.62 -9.44
CA PRO A 102 -1.93 -0.18 -10.38
C PRO A 102 -1.60 -1.27 -11.41
N TYR A 103 -1.11 -0.83 -12.57
CA TYR A 103 -0.38 -1.70 -13.48
C TYR A 103 0.86 -2.28 -12.75
N GLU A 104 1.15 -3.57 -12.94
CA GLU A 104 2.10 -4.39 -12.16
C GLU A 104 1.71 -4.68 -10.71
N GLY A 105 0.51 -4.28 -10.27
CA GLY A 105 0.02 -4.59 -8.93
C GLY A 105 0.69 -3.87 -7.77
N VAL A 106 1.68 -2.99 -7.99
CA VAL A 106 2.26 -2.15 -6.92
C VAL A 106 2.56 -0.73 -7.37
N CYS A 107 2.45 0.18 -6.41
CA CYS A 107 2.79 1.58 -6.59
C CYS A 107 3.46 2.14 -5.32
N GLY A 108 4.03 3.35 -5.41
CA GLY A 108 4.61 4.02 -4.24
C GLY A 108 3.53 4.33 -3.19
N ALA A 109 3.93 4.30 -1.93
CA ALA A 109 3.10 4.63 -0.77
C ALA A 109 3.99 4.82 0.47
N ASP A 110 3.52 5.58 1.45
CA ASP A 110 4.25 5.86 2.69
C ASP A 110 4.56 4.56 3.40
N LEU A 111 3.55 3.72 3.61
CA LEU A 111 3.73 2.33 4.00
C LEU A 111 3.67 1.43 2.75
N PHE A 112 4.83 0.94 2.35
CA PHE A 112 4.94 -0.01 1.26
C PHE A 112 5.16 -1.42 1.82
N VAL A 113 4.10 -2.24 1.77
CA VAL A 113 4.17 -3.67 2.08
C VAL A 113 4.67 -4.40 0.85
N TYR A 114 5.94 -4.80 0.88
CA TYR A 114 6.66 -5.27 -0.29
C TYR A 114 6.26 -6.70 -0.68
N PRO A 115 5.85 -6.95 -1.94
CA PRO A 115 5.53 -8.30 -2.38
C PRO A 115 6.75 -9.21 -2.45
N ALA A 116 6.55 -10.48 -2.08
CA ALA A 116 7.57 -11.52 -2.20
C ALA A 116 8.01 -11.80 -3.66
N TRP A 117 7.15 -11.53 -4.65
CA TRP A 117 7.41 -11.78 -6.07
C TRP A 117 8.26 -10.69 -6.73
N ARG A 118 8.34 -9.47 -6.15
CA ARG A 118 9.07 -8.35 -6.77
C ARG A 118 10.54 -8.39 -6.36
N LYS A 119 11.41 -8.07 -7.31
CA LYS A 119 12.86 -7.99 -7.07
C LYS A 119 13.20 -6.70 -6.31
N ILE A 120 13.93 -6.85 -5.21
CA ILE A 120 14.46 -5.77 -4.38
C ILE A 120 15.99 -5.60 -4.56
N TYR A 121 16.49 -4.39 -4.38
CA TYR A 121 17.88 -3.97 -4.68
C TYR A 121 18.57 -3.32 -3.47
N PRO A 122 18.74 -4.02 -2.34
CA PRO A 122 19.30 -3.42 -1.11
C PRO A 122 20.74 -2.90 -1.29
N GLU A 123 21.49 -3.39 -2.27
CA GLU A 123 22.81 -2.89 -2.63
C GLU A 123 22.81 -1.41 -3.04
N ALA A 124 21.69 -0.88 -3.54
CA ALA A 124 21.54 0.52 -3.89
C ALA A 124 21.73 1.45 -2.67
N TRP A 125 21.50 0.97 -1.45
CA TRP A 125 21.73 1.73 -0.21
C TRP A 125 23.21 1.95 0.14
N LYS A 126 24.13 1.31 -0.59
CA LYS A 126 25.58 1.55 -0.43
C LYS A 126 26.02 2.85 -1.10
N GLU A 127 25.20 3.41 -1.98
CA GLU A 127 25.50 4.67 -2.65
C GLU A 127 25.38 5.86 -1.71
N LYS A 128 26.27 6.85 -1.87
CA LYS A 128 26.25 8.04 -1.03
C LYS A 128 25.00 8.86 -1.32
N GLY A 129 24.19 9.09 -0.29
CA GLY A 129 22.93 9.83 -0.42
C GLY A 129 21.77 8.96 -0.90
N ALA A 130 21.93 7.63 -0.91
CA ALA A 130 20.83 6.72 -1.22
C ALA A 130 19.65 6.95 -0.27
N GLU A 131 18.45 6.87 -0.82
CA GLU A 131 17.19 6.93 -0.08
C GLU A 131 16.55 5.55 0.00
N LEU A 132 15.54 5.41 0.87
CA LEU A 132 14.90 4.12 1.14
C LEU A 132 14.34 3.48 -0.14
N ASP A 133 13.71 4.27 -1.00
CA ASP A 133 13.06 3.84 -2.24
C ASP A 133 14.01 3.44 -3.37
N TRP A 134 15.32 3.64 -3.22
CA TRP A 134 16.29 3.16 -4.21
C TRP A 134 16.31 1.62 -4.25
N ALA A 135 16.10 0.97 -3.10
CA ALA A 135 15.98 -0.49 -3.05
C ALA A 135 14.68 -1.01 -3.70
N THR A 136 13.64 -0.19 -3.79
CA THR A 136 12.32 -0.57 -4.31
C THR A 136 12.15 -0.26 -5.80
N ALA A 137 13.26 -0.09 -6.53
CA ALA A 137 13.27 0.37 -7.93
C ALA A 137 12.58 1.73 -8.11
N GLY A 138 12.79 2.65 -7.17
CA GLY A 138 12.27 4.02 -7.22
C GLY A 138 10.79 4.16 -6.88
N LYS A 139 10.15 3.13 -6.32
CA LYS A 139 8.79 3.25 -5.78
C LYS A 139 8.88 3.95 -4.42
N SER A 140 8.58 5.26 -4.41
CA SER A 140 8.62 6.12 -3.23
C SER A 140 7.97 5.46 -2.02
N CYS A 141 8.69 5.46 -0.88
CA CYS A 141 8.16 5.02 0.41
C CYS A 141 8.92 5.68 1.56
N ASN A 142 8.22 5.87 2.68
CA ASN A 142 8.81 6.31 3.96
C ASN A 142 9.04 5.11 4.90
N TYR A 143 8.25 4.06 4.72
CA TYR A 143 8.23 2.82 5.48
C TYR A 143 8.17 1.64 4.52
N LEU A 144 9.17 0.77 4.58
CA LEU A 144 9.22 -0.47 3.82
C LEU A 144 9.04 -1.65 4.78
N LEU A 145 7.92 -2.38 4.62
CA LEU A 145 7.62 -3.59 5.38
C LEU A 145 7.81 -4.81 4.49
N ILE A 146 8.71 -5.73 4.87
CA ILE A 146 9.12 -6.86 4.02
C ILE A 146 9.41 -8.14 4.82
N ASP A 147 9.19 -9.30 4.21
CA ASP A 147 9.32 -10.65 4.78
C ASP A 147 10.77 -11.16 4.94
N ARG A 148 11.76 -10.29 4.77
CA ARG A 148 13.18 -10.65 4.83
C ARG A 148 14.05 -9.54 5.36
N ASP A 149 15.18 -9.94 5.91
CA ASP A 149 16.20 -9.01 6.35
C ASP A 149 17.03 -8.54 5.15
N LEU A 150 17.18 -7.22 5.00
CA LEU A 150 17.97 -6.55 3.98
C LEU A 150 19.31 -6.05 4.53
N GLY A 151 19.54 -6.21 5.84
CA GLY A 151 20.72 -5.70 6.53
C GLY A 151 20.57 -4.26 6.99
N GLU A 152 21.63 -3.71 7.57
CA GLU A 152 21.65 -2.31 8.01
C GLU A 152 21.79 -1.36 6.82
N ALA A 153 21.15 -0.20 6.91
CA ALA A 153 21.18 0.85 5.90
C ALA A 153 21.33 2.21 6.58
N ALA A 154 22.28 3.04 6.13
CA ALA A 154 22.47 4.38 6.69
C ALA A 154 21.24 5.29 6.48
N CYS A 155 20.42 4.99 5.47
CA CYS A 155 19.22 5.74 5.11
C CYS A 155 17.96 5.31 5.87
N ALA A 156 18.02 4.27 6.72
CA ALA A 156 16.84 3.75 7.39
C ALA A 156 17.11 3.18 8.78
N ALA A 157 16.20 3.46 9.72
CA ALA A 157 16.11 2.72 10.97
C ALA A 157 15.43 1.37 10.72
N ARG A 158 15.99 0.29 11.27
CA ARG A 158 15.54 -1.09 11.06
C ARG A 158 14.97 -1.68 12.34
N THR A 159 13.78 -2.27 12.26
CA THR A 159 13.15 -2.99 13.37
C THR A 159 12.50 -4.29 12.89
N ARG A 160 12.20 -5.20 13.83
CA ARG A 160 11.48 -6.45 13.57
C ARG A 160 10.18 -6.48 14.39
N PRO A 161 9.13 -5.79 13.94
CA PRO A 161 7.90 -5.65 14.73
C PRO A 161 7.08 -6.94 14.80
N VAL A 162 7.18 -7.80 13.78
CA VAL A 162 6.41 -9.04 13.64
C VAL A 162 7.37 -10.17 13.26
N ALA A 163 7.07 -11.40 13.70
CA ALA A 163 7.93 -12.55 13.42
C ALA A 163 8.06 -12.78 11.89
N GLY A 164 9.29 -12.67 11.38
CA GLY A 164 9.58 -12.86 9.96
C GLY A 164 9.46 -11.59 9.12
N TRP A 165 8.96 -10.49 9.68
CA TRP A 165 8.79 -9.22 8.99
C TRP A 165 9.72 -8.14 9.56
N TRP A 166 10.30 -7.37 8.65
CA TRP A 166 11.21 -6.27 8.94
C TRP A 166 10.60 -4.96 8.46
N LEU A 167 10.69 -3.94 9.31
CA LEU A 167 10.33 -2.57 8.98
C LEU A 167 11.59 -1.73 8.84
N TYR A 168 11.74 -1.09 7.68
CA TYR A 168 12.72 -0.05 7.42
C TYR A 168 12.00 1.29 7.39
N SER A 169 12.35 2.19 8.31
CA SER A 169 11.81 3.54 8.41
C SER A 169 12.85 4.53 7.90
N SER A 170 12.52 5.32 6.88
CA SER A 170 13.41 6.34 6.33
C SER A 170 13.88 7.31 7.42
N VAL A 171 15.16 7.68 7.40
CA VAL A 171 15.69 8.77 8.24
C VAL A 171 15.72 10.11 7.52
N ALA A 172 15.37 10.13 6.22
CA ALA A 172 15.27 11.34 5.44
C ALA A 172 14.00 12.14 5.82
N PRO A 173 13.90 13.44 5.45
CA PRO A 173 12.66 14.19 5.57
C PRO A 173 11.49 13.47 4.88
N TYR A 174 10.28 13.73 5.37
CA TYR A 174 9.06 13.17 4.80
C TYR A 174 8.97 13.44 3.29
N LYS A 175 8.62 12.39 2.55
CA LYS A 175 8.33 12.43 1.12
C LYS A 175 6.85 12.11 0.90
N ASP A 176 6.14 12.90 0.09
CA ASP A 176 4.80 12.52 -0.36
C ASP A 176 4.91 11.34 -1.33
N CYS A 177 4.40 10.18 -0.91
CA CYS A 177 4.47 8.94 -1.68
C CYS A 177 3.18 8.64 -2.46
N ASN A 178 2.20 9.54 -2.50
CA ASN A 178 1.01 9.37 -3.32
C ASN A 178 1.35 9.58 -4.81
N PRO A 179 1.22 8.55 -5.68
CA PRO A 179 1.58 8.66 -7.09
C PRO A 179 0.72 9.67 -7.86
N PHE A 180 -0.47 10.00 -7.37
CA PHE A 180 -1.37 10.99 -7.99
C PHE A 180 -1.02 12.45 -7.66
N HIS A 181 -0.13 12.67 -6.67
CA HIS A 181 0.37 14.01 -6.34
C HIS A 181 1.67 14.34 -7.08
N ASP A 182 2.40 13.34 -7.60
CA ASP A 182 3.59 13.58 -8.41
C ASP A 182 3.20 13.96 -9.84
N ARG A 183 3.47 15.23 -10.18
CA ARG A 183 3.15 15.82 -11.50
C ARG A 183 3.79 15.10 -12.68
N ARG A 184 4.79 14.24 -12.45
CA ARG A 184 5.43 13.43 -13.49
C ARG A 184 4.50 12.36 -14.08
N TRP A 185 3.39 12.01 -13.41
CA TRP A 185 2.41 11.02 -13.88
C TRP A 185 1.25 11.61 -14.70
N HIS A 186 1.23 12.92 -14.97
CA HIS A 186 0.19 13.53 -15.82
C HIS A 186 0.40 13.32 -17.34
N PHE A 187 1.40 12.53 -17.74
CA PHE A 187 1.71 12.22 -19.14
C PHE A 187 2.10 10.75 -19.32
N SER A 188 1.16 9.84 -19.07
CA SER A 188 1.22 8.45 -19.55
C SER A 188 -0.17 7.98 -19.89
#